data_AF-A0A0F9DWI8-F1
#
_entry.id   AF-A0A0F9DWI8-F1
#
_cell.length_a   1.000
_cell.length_b   1.000
_cell.length_c   1.000
_cell.angle_alpha   90.00
_cell.angle_beta   90.00
_cell.angle_gamma   90.00
#
_symmetry.space_group_name_H-M   'P 1'
#
loop_
_entity.id
_entity.type
_entity.pdbx_description
1 polymer ?
#
loop_
_entity_poly.entity_id
_entity_poly.type
_entity_poly.pdbx_seq_one_letter_code
_entity_poly.pdbx_strand_id
1 'polypeptide(L)'
;MIEAVKEAMVMYEGKNFNMPPRMHAEHEGNVLLLMPAFTSSAFGTKLVSVFPGNQEKGIPVIQGTMILNDGNSGSPMALMDAAVLTGLRTGAVGAVGVKHLAGRNARNLGIIGAGV
;
A
#
# COMPACT_ATOMS: atom_id res chain seq x y z
N MET A 1 -11.90 -1.20 3.10
CA MET A 1 -10.42 -1.33 3.15
C MET A 1 -9.97 -2.57 3.93
N ILE A 2 -10.33 -2.74 5.22
CA ILE A 2 -9.92 -3.92 6.02
C ILE A 2 -10.29 -5.25 5.34
N GLU A 3 -11.53 -5.40 4.89
CA GLU A 3 -11.96 -6.63 4.20
C GLU A 3 -11.20 -6.84 2.88
N ALA A 4 -10.99 -5.79 2.08
CA ALA A 4 -10.18 -5.89 0.85
C ALA A 4 -8.73 -6.33 1.12
N VAL A 5 -8.11 -5.84 2.20
CA VAL A 5 -6.77 -6.29 2.60
C VAL A 5 -6.78 -7.75 3.05
N LYS A 6 -7.80 -8.18 3.79
CA LYS A 6 -7.97 -9.57 4.18
C LYS A 6 -8.12 -10.48 2.96
N GLU A 7 -8.96 -10.10 2.00
CA GLU A 7 -9.11 -10.79 0.71
C GLU A 7 -7.78 -10.88 -0.04
N ALA A 8 -7.01 -9.78 -0.09
CA ALA A 8 -5.69 -9.77 -0.70
C ALA A 8 -4.70 -10.71 0.01
N MET A 9 -4.75 -10.83 1.34
CA MET A 9 -3.92 -11.80 2.09
C MET A 9 -4.30 -13.25 1.75
N VAL A 10 -5.59 -13.54 1.61
CA VAL A 10 -6.06 -14.87 1.17
C VAL A 10 -5.62 -15.16 -0.27
N MET A 11 -5.73 -14.16 -1.17
CA MET A 11 -5.23 -14.26 -2.54
C MET A 11 -3.72 -14.51 -2.58
N TYR A 12 -2.97 -13.87 -1.68
CA TYR A 12 -1.53 -14.06 -1.54
C TYR A 12 -1.18 -15.49 -1.13
N GLU A 13 -1.85 -16.02 -0.10
CA GLU A 13 -1.64 -17.42 0.32
C GLU A 13 -2.01 -18.41 -0.78
N GLY A 14 -3.11 -18.14 -1.50
CA GLY A 14 -3.53 -18.92 -2.66
C GLY A 14 -2.66 -18.76 -3.91
N LYS A 15 -1.65 -17.87 -3.89
CA LYS A 15 -0.78 -17.54 -5.03
C LYS A 15 -1.54 -17.12 -6.30
N ASN A 16 -2.73 -16.55 -6.12
CA ASN A 16 -3.60 -16.11 -7.21
C ASN A 16 -3.28 -14.67 -7.65
N PHE A 17 -1.99 -14.37 -7.86
CA PHE A 17 -1.50 -13.05 -8.22
C PHE A 17 -0.14 -13.13 -8.94
N ASN A 18 0.25 -12.06 -9.61
CA ASN A 18 1.64 -11.81 -9.99
C ASN A 18 2.06 -10.44 -9.47
N MET A 19 3.01 -10.41 -8.55
CA MET A 19 3.53 -9.19 -7.92
C MET A 19 5.05 -9.30 -7.87
N PRO A 20 5.77 -8.74 -8.86
CA PRO A 20 7.22 -8.78 -8.85
C PRO A 20 7.79 -7.96 -7.68
N PRO A 21 9.07 -8.16 -7.34
CA PRO A 21 9.76 -7.28 -6.41
C PRO A 21 9.61 -5.82 -6.86
N ARG A 22 9.31 -4.93 -5.91
CA ARG A 22 9.27 -3.50 -6.17
C ARG A 22 10.62 -3.00 -6.70
N MET A 23 10.59 -2.13 -7.70
CA MET A 23 11.79 -1.44 -8.17
C MET A 23 12.01 -0.19 -7.30
N HIS A 24 13.27 0.03 -6.92
CA HIS A 24 13.74 1.23 -6.23
C HIS A 24 14.62 2.01 -7.18
N ALA A 25 14.34 3.30 -7.33
CA ALA A 25 15.23 4.25 -7.95
C ALA A 25 15.58 5.31 -6.90
N GLU A 26 16.82 5.31 -6.46
CA GLU A 26 17.32 6.18 -5.39
C GLU A 26 18.09 7.36 -5.97
N HIS A 27 17.88 8.54 -5.37
CA HIS A 27 18.62 9.75 -5.72
C HIS A 27 18.68 10.69 -4.51
N GLU A 28 19.90 11.03 -4.08
CA GLU A 28 20.14 12.01 -3.01
C GLU A 28 19.35 11.74 -1.71
N GLY A 29 19.28 10.47 -1.29
CA GLY A 29 18.55 10.07 -0.07
C GLY A 29 17.02 10.01 -0.22
N ASN A 30 16.50 10.29 -1.41
CA ASN A 30 15.10 10.09 -1.76
C ASN A 30 14.95 8.80 -2.57
N VAL A 31 13.77 8.20 -2.54
CA VAL A 31 13.49 6.99 -3.30
C VAL A 31 12.17 7.08 -4.07
N LEU A 32 12.19 6.62 -5.30
CA LEU A 32 11.02 6.34 -6.12
C LEU A 32 10.78 4.83 -6.14
N LEU A 33 9.54 4.43 -5.87
CA LEU A 33 9.11 3.03 -5.77
C LEU A 33 8.06 2.74 -6.82
N LEU A 34 8.35 1.76 -7.68
CA LEU A 34 7.41 1.19 -8.63
C LEU A 34 6.93 -0.18 -8.12
N MET A 35 5.62 -0.32 -7.92
CA MET A 35 5.00 -1.49 -7.30
C MET A 35 3.80 -1.96 -8.13
N PRO A 36 4.01 -2.78 -9.19
CA PRO A 36 2.92 -3.38 -9.95
C PRO A 36 2.41 -4.66 -9.28
N ALA A 37 1.12 -4.94 -9.43
CA ALA A 37 0.51 -6.21 -9.04
C ALA A 37 -0.64 -6.56 -9.98
N PHE A 38 -0.70 -7.83 -10.39
CA PHE A 38 -1.76 -8.43 -11.21
C PHE A 38 -2.59 -9.38 -10.35
N THR A 39 -3.89 -9.36 -10.58
CA THR A 39 -4.86 -10.38 -10.15
C THR A 39 -5.47 -11.02 -11.40
N SER A 40 -6.45 -11.93 -11.22
CA SER A 40 -7.16 -12.54 -12.34
C SER A 40 -8.07 -11.58 -13.11
N SER A 41 -8.46 -10.45 -12.52
CA SER A 41 -9.46 -9.53 -13.09
C SER A 41 -8.93 -8.13 -13.37
N ALA A 42 -7.84 -7.72 -12.72
CA ALA A 42 -7.28 -6.39 -12.84
C ALA A 42 -5.76 -6.41 -12.59
N PHE A 43 -5.10 -5.33 -12.99
CA PHE A 43 -3.78 -5.02 -12.46
C PHE A 43 -3.70 -3.56 -12.06
N GLY A 44 -2.79 -3.26 -11.16
CA GLY A 44 -2.56 -1.89 -10.73
C GLY A 44 -1.09 -1.64 -10.54
N THR A 45 -0.69 -0.40 -10.79
CA THR A 45 0.68 0.05 -10.53
C THR A 45 0.63 1.21 -9.57
N LYS A 46 1.29 1.04 -8.43
CA LYS A 46 1.55 2.14 -7.51
C LYS A 46 2.94 2.70 -7.79
N LEU A 47 3.01 3.99 -8.09
CA LEU A 47 4.23 4.75 -8.24
C LEU A 47 4.28 5.81 -7.13
N VAL A 48 5.16 5.62 -6.15
CA VAL A 48 5.28 6.54 -5.01
C VAL A 48 6.71 7.00 -4.82
N SER A 49 6.86 8.26 -4.44
CA SER A 49 8.11 8.83 -3.96
C SER A 49 8.11 8.89 -2.44
N VAL A 50 9.28 8.71 -1.84
CA VAL A 50 9.53 8.89 -0.42
C VAL A 50 10.68 9.89 -0.29
N PHE A 51 10.35 11.07 0.22
CA PHE A 51 11.25 12.22 0.34
C PHE A 51 11.33 12.63 1.82
N PRO A 52 12.25 12.08 2.61
CA PRO A 52 12.31 12.34 4.05
C PRO A 52 12.43 13.83 4.41
N GLY A 53 13.18 14.60 3.62
CA GLY A 53 13.35 16.04 3.82
C GLY A 53 12.07 16.88 3.65
N ASN A 54 10.98 16.30 3.14
CA ASN A 54 9.69 17.00 3.08
C ASN A 54 9.12 17.31 4.46
N GLN A 55 9.51 16.55 5.48
CA GLN A 55 9.06 16.77 6.86
C GLN A 55 9.41 18.18 7.35
N GLU A 56 10.62 18.67 7.05
CA GLU A 56 11.08 20.02 7.42
C GLU A 56 10.31 21.13 6.68
N LYS A 57 9.68 20.79 5.56
CA LYS A 57 8.93 21.70 4.69
C LYS A 57 7.43 21.65 4.96
N GLY A 58 6.96 20.80 5.89
CA GLY A 58 5.53 20.57 6.14
C GLY A 58 4.81 19.88 4.97
N ILE A 59 5.54 19.18 4.11
CA ILE A 59 5.00 18.43 2.97
C ILE A 59 4.94 16.94 3.37
N PRO A 60 3.93 16.16 2.92
CA PRO A 60 3.94 14.72 3.12
C PRO A 60 5.21 14.06 2.58
N VAL A 61 5.80 13.16 3.38
CA VAL A 61 7.00 12.40 3.00
C VAL A 61 6.72 11.45 1.84
N ILE A 62 5.50 10.90 1.77
CA ILE A 62 5.07 10.00 0.71
C ILE A 62 4.12 10.74 -0.22
N GLN A 63 4.42 10.71 -1.51
CA GLN A 63 3.52 11.18 -2.57
C GLN A 63 3.47 10.15 -3.69
N GLY A 64 2.45 10.21 -4.55
CA GLY A 64 2.41 9.37 -5.73
C GLY A 64 1.03 9.05 -6.24
N THR A 65 0.98 8.22 -7.26
CA THR A 65 -0.23 7.83 -7.96
C THR A 65 -0.40 6.32 -7.99
N MET A 66 -1.65 5.88 -8.04
CA MET A 66 -2.02 4.51 -8.30
C MET A 66 -2.89 4.48 -9.53
N ILE A 67 -2.46 3.73 -10.55
CA ILE A 67 -3.29 3.42 -11.71
C ILE A 67 -3.89 2.04 -11.53
N LEU A 68 -5.20 1.93 -11.81
CA LEU A 68 -5.92 0.67 -11.91
C LEU A 68 -6.25 0.43 -13.38
N ASN A 69 -6.02 -0.78 -13.84
CA ASN A 69 -6.23 -1.22 -15.21
C ASN A 69 -7.13 -2.45 -15.25
N ASP A 70 -7.92 -2.54 -16.32
CA ASP A 70 -8.69 -3.73 -16.65
C ASP A 70 -7.75 -4.88 -17.00
N GLY A 71 -7.95 -6.04 -16.39
CA GLY A 71 -7.07 -7.20 -16.56
C GLY A 71 -7.16 -7.86 -17.93
N ASN A 72 -8.26 -7.65 -18.66
CA ASN A 72 -8.50 -8.29 -19.95
C ASN A 72 -7.98 -7.44 -21.13
N SER A 73 -8.25 -6.14 -21.10
CA SER A 73 -7.93 -5.20 -22.18
C SER A 73 -6.68 -4.36 -21.94
N GLY A 74 -6.20 -4.30 -20.69
CA GLY A 74 -5.13 -3.39 -20.30
C GLY A 74 -5.55 -1.93 -20.14
N SER A 75 -6.80 -1.60 -20.43
CA SER A 75 -7.30 -0.23 -20.43
C SER A 75 -7.21 0.40 -19.04
N PRO A 76 -6.72 1.64 -18.90
CA PRO A 76 -6.72 2.34 -17.64
C PRO A 76 -8.15 2.64 -17.21
N MET A 77 -8.50 2.26 -15.98
CA MET A 77 -9.83 2.43 -15.40
C MET A 77 -9.88 3.62 -14.44
N ALA A 78 -8.81 3.84 -13.68
CA ALA A 78 -8.74 4.92 -12.70
C ALA A 78 -7.30 5.35 -12.44
N LEU A 79 -7.12 6.65 -12.17
CA LEU A 79 -5.92 7.22 -11.60
C LEU A 79 -6.29 7.81 -10.24
N MET A 80 -5.57 7.40 -9.20
CA MET A 80 -5.91 7.71 -7.81
C MET A 80 -4.68 8.21 -7.04
N ASP A 81 -4.93 8.92 -5.94
CA ASP A 81 -3.88 9.30 -5.00
C ASP A 81 -3.34 8.07 -4.26
N ALA A 82 -2.05 7.80 -4.41
CA ALA A 82 -1.44 6.64 -3.76
C ALA A 82 -1.01 6.89 -2.31
N ALA A 83 -0.85 8.14 -1.89
CA ALA A 83 -0.49 8.47 -0.52
C ALA A 83 -1.68 8.14 0.42
N VAL A 84 -2.88 8.59 0.06
CA VAL A 84 -4.13 8.28 0.77
C VAL A 84 -4.36 6.77 0.81
N LEU A 85 -4.28 6.09 -0.34
CA LEU A 85 -4.44 4.63 -0.39
C LEU A 85 -3.38 3.91 0.44
N THR A 86 -2.14 4.40 0.46
CA THR A 86 -1.05 3.82 1.25
C THR A 86 -1.32 3.97 2.75
N GLY A 87 -1.76 5.12 3.23
CA GLY A 87 -2.15 5.30 4.63
C GLY A 87 -3.26 4.34 5.04
N LEU A 88 -4.35 4.32 4.28
CA LEU A 88 -5.52 3.47 4.55
C LEU A 88 -5.17 1.98 4.56
N ARG A 89 -4.48 1.49 3.52
CA ARG A 89 -4.16 0.06 3.41
C ARG A 89 -3.15 -0.39 4.46
N THR A 90 -2.20 0.47 4.84
CA THR A 90 -1.17 0.12 5.85
C THR A 90 -1.82 -0.03 7.22
N GLY A 91 -2.69 0.90 7.61
CA GLY A 91 -3.49 0.77 8.83
C GLY A 91 -4.39 -0.47 8.81
N ALA A 92 -5.00 -0.76 7.65
CA ALA A 92 -5.83 -1.95 7.48
C ALA A 92 -5.07 -3.27 7.62
N VAL A 93 -3.83 -3.37 7.12
CA VAL A 93 -2.95 -4.54 7.36
C VAL A 93 -2.73 -4.75 8.86
N GLY A 94 -2.41 -3.68 9.59
CA GLY A 94 -2.26 -3.71 11.04
C GLY A 94 -3.54 -4.18 11.74
N ALA A 95 -4.69 -3.65 11.33
CA ALA A 95 -5.99 -4.03 11.89
C ALA A 95 -6.33 -5.51 11.64
N VAL A 96 -6.05 -6.05 10.46
CA VAL A 96 -6.21 -7.48 10.16
C VAL A 96 -5.29 -8.33 11.05
N GLY A 97 -4.04 -7.90 11.24
CA GLY A 97 -3.10 -8.56 12.16
C GLY A 97 -3.61 -8.59 13.59
N VAL A 98 -4.01 -7.43 14.13
CA VAL A 98 -4.58 -7.31 15.49
C VAL A 98 -5.81 -8.20 15.65
N LYS A 99 -6.72 -8.22 14.66
CA LYS A 99 -7.95 -9.04 14.70
C LYS A 99 -7.69 -10.53 14.89
N HIS A 100 -6.58 -11.05 14.37
CA HIS A 100 -6.27 -12.48 14.41
C HIS A 100 -5.20 -12.87 15.44
N LEU A 101 -4.33 -11.92 15.83
CA LEU A 101 -3.16 -12.20 16.67
C LEU A 101 -3.26 -11.60 18.08
N ALA A 102 -4.09 -10.58 18.31
CA ALA A 102 -4.24 -10.01 19.64
C ALA A 102 -5.07 -10.92 20.55
N GLY A 103 -4.79 -10.88 21.85
CA GLY A 103 -5.62 -11.56 22.85
C GLY A 103 -7.07 -11.07 22.79
N ARG A 104 -8.05 -11.98 22.90
CA ARG A 104 -9.49 -11.66 22.81
C ARG A 104 -9.96 -10.57 23.78
N ASN A 105 -9.24 -10.37 24.87
CA ASN A 105 -9.55 -9.40 25.92
C ASN A 105 -8.64 -8.15 25.88
N ALA A 106 -7.87 -7.92 24.81
CA ALA A 106 -7.04 -6.73 24.68
C ALA A 106 -7.93 -5.47 24.67
N ARG A 107 -7.63 -4.51 25.58
CA ARG A 107 -8.39 -3.25 25.74
C ARG A 107 -7.53 -1.99 25.64
N ASN A 108 -6.20 -2.14 25.69
CA ASN A 108 -5.25 -1.03 25.66
C ASN A 108 -4.40 -1.11 24.41
N LEU A 109 -4.14 0.03 23.76
CA LEU A 109 -3.27 0.16 22.60
C LEU A 109 -2.09 1.07 22.96
N GLY A 110 -0.88 0.57 22.79
CA GLY A 110 0.35 1.38 22.83
C GLY A 110 0.71 1.84 21.43
N ILE A 111 1.00 3.14 21.27
CA ILE A 111 1.46 3.73 20.00
C ILE A 111 2.84 4.33 20.24
N ILE A 112 3.83 3.88 19.47
CA ILE A 112 5.20 4.42 19.47
C ILE A 112 5.46 5.01 18.08
N GLY A 113 5.62 6.33 18.01
CA GLY A 113 5.67 7.09 16.77
C GLY A 113 4.26 7.47 16.28
N ALA A 114 3.94 8.77 16.30
CA ALA A 114 2.64 9.33 15.93
C ALA A 114 2.72 10.19 14.65
N GLY A 115 3.43 9.67 13.63
CA GLY A 115 3.53 10.30 12.32
C GLY A 115 2.34 9.97 11.40
N VAL A 116 2.34 10.57 10.21
CA VAL A 116 1.45 10.26 9.07
C VAL A 116 2.22 10.43 7.77
#